data_AF-D2S3L3-F1
#
_entry.id   AF-D2S3L3-F1
#
_cell.length_a   1.000
_cell.length_b   1.000
_cell.length_c   1.000
_cell.angle_alpha   90.00
_cell.angle_beta   90.00
_cell.angle_gamma   90.00
#
_symmetry.space_group_name_H-M   'P 1'
#
loop_
_entity.id
_entity.type
_entity.pdbx_description
1 polymer ?
#
loop_
_entity_poly.entity_id
_entity_poly.type
_entity_poly.pdbx_seq_one_letter_code
_entity_poly.pdbx_strand_id
1 'polypeptide(L)' 'MRKRLRTWWRRRKLERGYQKIAEADLGKSVGFTPIMRKWELMERDGYIELEDGEKRWLWP' A
#
# COMPACT_ATOMS: atom_id res chain seq x y z
N MET A 1 11.17 -19.12 -9.03
CA MET A 1 9.76 -19.16 -8.55
C MET A 1 9.58 -18.73 -7.08
N ARG A 2 10.34 -19.28 -6.10
CA ARG A 2 10.17 -18.94 -4.66
C ARG A 2 10.40 -17.46 -4.29
N LYS A 3 11.33 -16.76 -4.95
CA LYS A 3 11.61 -15.33 -4.68
C LYS A 3 10.41 -14.43 -4.98
N ARG A 4 9.76 -14.58 -6.14
CA ARG A 4 8.58 -13.79 -6.55
C ARG A 4 7.39 -13.94 -5.59
N LEU A 5 7.12 -15.17 -5.16
CA LEU A 5 6.09 -15.44 -4.14
C LEU A 5 6.40 -14.70 -2.84
N ARG A 6 7.64 -14.79 -2.35
CA ARG A 6 8.06 -14.12 -1.11
C ARG A 6 7.94 -12.60 -1.18
N THR A 7 8.31 -11.99 -2.31
CA THR A 7 8.11 -10.56 -2.61
C THR A 7 6.62 -10.20 -2.57
N TRP A 8 5.78 -10.96 -3.25
CA TRP A 8 4.33 -10.73 -3.25
C TRP A 8 3.71 -10.79 -1.85
N TRP A 9 4.11 -11.78 -1.03
CA TRP A 9 3.65 -11.90 0.35
C TRP A 9 4.10 -10.71 1.21
N ARG A 10 5.32 -10.22 1.02
CA ARG A 10 5.84 -9.03 1.73
C ARG A 10 5.05 -7.79 1.38
N ARG A 11 4.85 -7.52 0.08
CA ARG A 11 4.01 -6.42 -0.42
C ARG A 11 2.61 -6.46 0.16
N ARG A 12 1.97 -7.63 0.11
CA ARG A 12 0.61 -7.80 0.65
C ARG A 12 0.54 -7.59 2.16
N LYS A 13 1.56 -8.02 2.91
CA LYS A 13 1.63 -7.77 4.35
C LYS A 13 1.80 -6.27 4.64
N LEU A 14 2.65 -5.59 3.88
CA LEU A 14 2.89 -4.16 4.01
C LEU A 14 1.62 -3.35 3.69
N GLU A 15 0.98 -3.63 2.56
CA GLU A 15 -0.28 -2.97 2.17
C GLU A 15 -1.36 -3.15 3.22
N ARG A 16 -1.49 -4.34 3.82
CA ARG A 16 -2.45 -4.57 4.91
C ARG A 16 -2.13 -3.73 6.14
N GLY A 17 -0.85 -3.49 6.43
CA GLY A 17 -0.43 -2.60 7.52
C GLY A 17 -0.89 -1.17 7.27
N TYR A 18 -0.55 -0.61 6.12
CA TYR A 18 -0.96 0.75 5.75
C TYR A 18 -2.46 0.91 5.57
N GLN A 19 -3.15 -0.13 5.10
CA GLN A 19 -4.61 -0.14 5.02
C GLN A 19 -5.22 0.10 6.41
N LYS A 20 -4.75 -0.63 7.43
CA LYS A 20 -5.25 -0.43 8.81
C LYS A 20 -4.97 0.96 9.35
N ILE A 21 -3.79 1.52 9.04
CA ILE A 21 -3.43 2.89 9.44
C ILE A 21 -4.38 3.89 8.77
N ALA A 22 -4.60 3.77 7.47
CA ALA A 22 -5.50 4.63 6.73
C ALA A 22 -6.95 4.54 7.23
N GLU A 23 -7.43 3.33 7.52
CA GLU A 23 -8.78 3.11 8.05
C GLU A 23 -8.97 3.75 9.44
N ALA A 24 -7.95 3.66 10.30
CA ALA A 24 -7.95 4.29 11.62
C ALA A 24 -7.90 5.82 11.52
N ASP A 25 -7.05 6.36 10.63
CA ASP A 25 -6.89 7.80 10.39
C ASP A 25 -8.20 8.44 9.88
N LEU A 26 -8.93 7.70 9.03
CA LEU A 26 -10.16 8.19 8.39
C LEU A 26 -11.46 7.80 9.10
N GLY A 27 -11.40 6.91 10.10
CA GLY A 27 -12.59 6.32 10.71
C GLY A 27 -13.47 5.53 9.73
N LYS A 28 -12.89 5.00 8.64
CA LYS A 28 -13.61 4.31 7.56
C LYS A 28 -12.88 3.04 7.17
N SER A 29 -13.57 1.91 7.16
CA SER A 29 -13.00 0.59 6.84
C SER A 29 -13.06 0.23 5.35
N VAL A 30 -13.86 0.94 4.55
CA VAL A 30 -14.07 0.63 3.13
C VAL A 30 -14.21 1.90 2.30
N GLY A 31 -13.87 1.81 1.02
CA GLY A 31 -14.07 2.86 0.03
C GLY A 31 -12.80 3.36 -0.62
N PHE A 32 -12.97 4.30 -1.56
CA PHE A 32 -11.88 4.89 -2.33
C PHE A 32 -10.92 5.71 -1.45
N THR A 33 -11.45 6.49 -0.50
CA THR A 33 -10.63 7.36 0.36
C THR A 33 -9.62 6.60 1.21
N PRO A 34 -9.97 5.50 1.93
CA PRO A 34 -8.97 4.67 2.61
C PRO A 34 -7.93 4.04 1.68
N ILE A 35 -8.32 3.67 0.45
CA ILE A 35 -7.38 3.10 -0.53
C ILE A 35 -6.35 4.15 -0.95
N MET A 36 -6.79 5.35 -1.30
CA MET A 36 -5.91 6.46 -1.69
C MET A 36 -5.01 6.87 -0.53
N ARG A 37 -5.58 7.03 0.67
CA ARG A 37 -4.80 7.40 1.86
C ARG A 37 -3.71 6.39 2.18
N LYS A 38 -4.00 5.08 2.04
CA LYS A 38 -2.98 4.04 2.15
C LYS A 38 -1.84 4.26 1.15
N TRP A 39 -2.16 4.55 -0.11
CA TRP A 39 -1.14 4.74 -1.14
C TRP A 39 -0.30 5.99 -0.91
N GLU A 40 -0.92 7.12 -0.54
CA GLU A 40 -0.20 8.34 -0.14
C GLU A 40 0.80 8.07 0.99
N LEU A 41 0.39 7.32 2.01
CA LEU A 41 1.27 6.96 3.13
C LEU A 41 2.45 6.08 2.68
N MET A 42 2.18 5.12 1.79
CA MET A 42 3.22 4.23 1.26
C MET A 42 4.18 4.97 0.33
N GLU A 43 3.70 5.94 -0.44
CA GLU A 43 4.51 6.79 -1.31
C GLU A 43 5.40 7.73 -0.47
N ARG A 44 4.82 8.39 0.53
CA ARG A 44 5.57 9.22 1.49
C ARG A 44 6.72 8.47 2.15
N ASP A 45 6.50 7.20 2.47
CA ASP A 45 7.50 6.36 3.14
C ASP A 45 8.43 5.62 2.13
N GLY A 46 8.30 5.91 0.82
CA GLY A 46 9.22 5.47 -0.24
C GLY A 46 9.03 4.02 -0.71
N TYR A 47 7.91 3.37 -0.40
CA TYR A 47 7.64 1.98 -0.80
C TYR A 47 7.09 1.87 -2.22
N ILE A 48 6.32 2.87 -2.64
CA ILE A 48 5.72 2.97 -3.96
C ILE A 48 5.89 4.38 -4.53
N GLU A 49 5.57 4.51 -5.80
CA GLU A 49 5.39 5.76 -6.53
C GLU A 49 4.04 5.68 -7.23
N LEU A 50 3.27 6.76 -7.21
CA LEU A 50 2.00 6.87 -7.93
C LEU A 50 2.21 7.64 -9.23
N GLU A 51 1.95 6.98 -10.35
CA GLU A 51 2.07 7.56 -11.69
C GLU A 51 0.73 7.34 -12.42
N ASP A 52 0.02 8.43 -12.73
CA ASP A 52 -1.29 8.42 -13.41
C ASP A 52 -2.34 7.45 -12.82
N GLY A 53 -2.33 7.29 -11.48
CA GLY A 53 -3.26 6.40 -10.77
C GLY A 53 -2.84 4.93 -10.76
N GLU A 54 -1.70 4.59 -11.37
CA GLU A 54 -1.05 3.30 -11.21
C GLU A 54 0.01 3.37 -10.10
N LYS A 55 0.11 2.30 -9.31
CA LYS A 55 1.15 2.18 -8.28
C LYS A 55 2.34 1.38 -8.81
N ARG A 56 3.53 1.97 -8.72
CA ARG A 56 4.80 1.32 -9.00
C ARG A 56 5.52 1.01 -7.70
N TRP A 57 5.99 -0.23 -7.54
CA TRP A 57 6.74 -0.62 -6.33
C TRP A 57 8.22 -0.26 -6.45
N LEU A 58 8.71 0.56 -5.52
CA LEU A 58 10.14 0.86 -5.35
C LEU A 58 10.82 -0.16 -4.43
N TRP A 59 10.05 -0.83 -3.57
CA TRP A 59 10.54 -1.83 -2.63
C TRP A 59 10.15 -3.28 -3.02
N PRO A 60 10.99 -4.29 -2.69
CA PRO A 60 10.67 -5.71 -2.90
C PRO A 60 9.50 -6.23 -2.05
#